data_AF-A0AAF0EKP6-F1
#
_entry.id   AF-A0AAF0EKP6-F1
#
_cell.length_a   1.000
_cell.length_b   1.000
_cell.length_c   1.000
_cell.angle_alpha   90.00
_cell.angle_beta   90.00
_cell.angle_gamma   90.00
#
_symmetry.space_group_name_H-M   'P 1'
#
loop_
_entity.id
_entity.type
_entity.pdbx_description
1 polymer ?
#
loop_
_entity_poly.entity_id
_entity_poly.type
_entity_poly.pdbx_seq_one_letter_code
_entity_poly.pdbx_strand_id
1 'polypeptide(L)'
;MEHDISQTLPSLRLFEAGTGPLHEDLKNVLMAFAFVRADEASQREGQSIPDLFTLYEKYTIYVPGTASLAAMLLLNMTPAQALLALMNLISSKPWLKAMYKLGLRQSDSESRSSELLGYDRVFNALLAERMPEIYANLHKMNIRPLEYLHGWIQTLFVPWLEIDTVSHLWDIIFLDEGEATLFRIALAVMELLEPRLYVRERDELLSVLHGTNPAAIRIWRRESGSPDDQTPPRDQIYVQYMLTEQGVFRCLYAQDVWWKDLTLQRLLDRELNR
;
A
#
# COMPACT_ATOMS: atom_id res chain seq x y z
N MET A 1 4.23 -15.61 2.25
CA MET A 1 3.38 -15.81 1.06
C MET A 1 2.01 -16.33 1.43
N GLU A 2 1.85 -17.54 1.99
CA GLU A 2 0.52 -18.08 2.36
C GLU A 2 -0.31 -17.15 3.24
N HIS A 3 0.32 -16.54 4.25
CA HIS A 3 -0.35 -15.54 5.08
C HIS A 3 -0.84 -14.33 4.25
N ASP A 4 -0.04 -13.84 3.30
CA ASP A 4 -0.38 -12.69 2.45
C ASP A 4 -1.56 -13.01 1.53
N ILE A 5 -1.59 -14.22 0.96
CA ILE A 5 -2.73 -14.73 0.17
C ILE A 5 -4.00 -14.77 1.04
N SER A 6 -3.91 -15.28 2.28
CA SER A 6 -5.07 -15.39 3.18
C SER A 6 -5.68 -14.03 3.58
N GLN A 7 -4.90 -12.95 3.50
CA GLN A 7 -5.38 -11.59 3.78
C GLN A 7 -5.83 -10.85 2.52
N THR A 8 -5.65 -11.42 1.33
CA THR A 8 -5.91 -10.73 0.06
C THR A 8 -7.36 -10.90 -0.39
N LEU A 9 -8.11 -9.79 -0.38
CA LEU A 9 -9.51 -9.71 -0.86
C LEU A 9 -10.42 -10.84 -0.34
N PRO A 10 -10.42 -11.17 0.97
CA PRO A 10 -11.23 -12.24 1.53
C PRO A 10 -12.74 -12.07 1.30
N SER A 11 -13.25 -10.85 1.10
CA SER A 11 -14.66 -10.60 0.79
C SER A 11 -15.10 -11.27 -0.51
N LEU A 12 -14.19 -11.43 -1.48
CA LEU A 12 -14.49 -12.05 -2.78
C LEU A 12 -14.46 -13.57 -2.75
N ARG A 13 -13.76 -14.16 -1.77
CA ARG A 13 -13.51 -15.62 -1.65
C ARG A 13 -12.83 -16.28 -2.87
N LEU A 14 -12.40 -15.49 -3.86
CA LEU A 14 -11.79 -15.99 -5.09
C LEU A 14 -10.40 -16.62 -4.85
N PHE A 15 -9.70 -16.17 -3.82
CA PHE A 15 -8.34 -16.57 -3.48
C PHE A 15 -8.26 -17.42 -2.19
N GLU A 16 -9.41 -17.85 -1.66
CA GLU A 16 -9.48 -18.67 -0.45
C GLU A 16 -8.83 -20.05 -0.66
N ALA A 17 -8.04 -20.51 0.30
CA ALA A 17 -7.33 -21.78 0.17
C ALA A 17 -8.29 -22.97 0.11
N GLY A 18 -8.15 -23.80 -0.92
CA GLY A 18 -8.95 -25.03 -1.11
C GLY A 18 -10.33 -24.84 -1.75
N THR A 19 -10.90 -23.63 -1.72
CA THR A 19 -12.23 -23.32 -2.28
C THR A 19 -12.19 -22.27 -3.40
N GLY A 20 -11.25 -21.33 -3.31
CA GLY A 20 -11.14 -20.20 -4.22
C GLY A 20 -10.66 -20.62 -5.61
N PRO A 21 -11.40 -20.30 -6.69
CA PRO A 21 -11.04 -20.72 -8.05
C PRO A 21 -9.72 -20.12 -8.55
N LEU A 22 -9.27 -19.00 -8.00
CA LEU A 22 -8.03 -18.31 -8.39
C LEU A 22 -6.89 -18.47 -7.36
N HIS A 23 -7.08 -19.29 -6.32
CA HIS A 23 -6.06 -19.46 -5.27
C HIS A 23 -4.75 -20.01 -5.83
N GLU A 24 -4.81 -21.10 -6.59
CA GLU A 24 -3.62 -21.72 -7.19
C GLU A 24 -2.94 -20.79 -8.20
N ASP A 25 -3.73 -20.07 -9.00
CA ASP A 25 -3.19 -19.09 -9.95
C ASP A 25 -2.44 -17.95 -9.24
N LEU A 26 -3.01 -17.40 -8.17
CA LEU A 26 -2.35 -16.39 -7.34
C LEU A 26 -1.07 -16.93 -6.73
N LYS A 27 -1.11 -18.13 -6.16
CA LYS A 27 0.06 -18.79 -5.59
C LYS A 27 1.17 -18.97 -6.65
N ASN A 28 0.81 -19.44 -7.85
CA ASN A 28 1.75 -19.65 -8.94
C ASN A 28 2.40 -18.33 -9.40
N VAL A 29 1.62 -17.25 -9.54
CA VAL A 29 2.15 -15.92 -9.88
C VAL A 29 3.13 -15.43 -8.81
N LEU A 30 2.77 -15.57 -7.54
CA LEU A 30 3.62 -15.12 -6.43
C LEU A 30 4.91 -15.94 -6.29
N MET A 31 4.83 -17.25 -6.50
CA MET A 31 6.01 -18.13 -6.56
C MET A 31 6.92 -17.76 -7.72
N ALA A 32 6.36 -17.52 -8.92
CA ALA A 32 7.14 -17.08 -10.08
C ALA A 32 7.80 -15.72 -9.84
N PHE A 33 7.08 -14.76 -9.26
CA PHE A 33 7.64 -13.46 -8.87
C PHE A 33 8.79 -13.61 -7.87
N ALA A 34 8.61 -14.42 -6.82
CA ALA A 34 9.67 -14.68 -5.84
C ALA A 34 10.88 -15.38 -6.48
N PHE A 35 10.67 -16.28 -7.43
CA PHE A 35 11.74 -16.95 -8.16
C PHE A 35 12.55 -15.98 -9.02
N VAL A 36 11.90 -15.08 -9.78
CA VAL A 36 12.58 -14.04 -10.57
C VAL A 36 13.47 -13.17 -9.66
N ARG A 37 12.99 -12.83 -8.46
CA ARG A 37 13.78 -12.06 -7.49
C ARG A 37 14.92 -12.84 -6.86
N ALA A 38 14.73 -14.13 -6.62
CA ALA A 38 15.80 -15.00 -6.15
C ALA A 38 16.88 -15.18 -7.22
N ASP A 39 16.50 -15.29 -8.49
CA ASP A 39 17.45 -15.31 -9.60
C ASP A 39 18.26 -14.01 -9.67
N GLU A 40 17.60 -12.84 -9.57
CA GLU A 40 18.29 -11.54 -9.48
C GLU A 40 19.28 -11.49 -8.30
N ALA A 41 18.87 -11.99 -7.13
CA ALA A 41 19.73 -12.06 -5.95
C ALA A 41 20.94 -12.99 -6.16
N SER A 42 20.72 -14.14 -6.78
CA SER A 42 21.78 -15.11 -7.13
C SER A 42 22.81 -14.51 -8.08
N GLN A 43 22.36 -13.78 -9.09
CA GLN A 43 23.22 -13.07 -10.03
C GLN A 43 24.09 -12.01 -9.34
N ARG A 44 23.54 -11.28 -8.35
CA ARG A 44 24.32 -10.31 -7.54
C ARG A 44 25.43 -10.96 -6.71
N GLU A 45 25.23 -12.21 -6.30
CA GLU A 45 26.22 -13.02 -5.59
C GLU A 45 27.19 -13.75 -6.53
N GLY A 46 27.02 -13.64 -7.85
CA GLY A 46 27.84 -14.34 -8.85
C GLY A 46 27.61 -15.85 -8.90
N GLN A 47 26.45 -16.33 -8.43
CA GLN A 47 26.08 -17.74 -8.45
C GLN A 47 25.32 -18.07 -9.75
N SER A 48 25.64 -19.21 -10.39
CA SER A 48 24.91 -19.67 -11.59
C SER A 48 23.60 -20.39 -11.28
N ILE A 49 23.42 -20.85 -10.04
CA ILE A 49 22.22 -21.56 -9.60
C ILE A 49 21.75 -20.90 -8.30
N PRO A 50 20.48 -20.45 -8.21
CA PRO A 50 19.96 -19.84 -7.00
C PRO A 50 19.81 -20.88 -5.89
N ASP A 51 20.66 -20.80 -4.87
CA ASP A 51 20.42 -21.47 -3.61
C ASP A 51 19.38 -20.68 -2.81
N LEU A 52 18.11 -21.07 -2.97
CA LEU A 52 16.99 -20.37 -2.37
C LEU A 52 17.16 -20.22 -0.86
N PHE A 53 17.67 -21.23 -0.15
CA PHE A 53 17.76 -21.20 1.31
C PHE A 53 18.67 -20.05 1.78
N THR A 54 19.88 -19.98 1.23
CA THR A 54 20.84 -18.92 1.58
C THR A 54 20.38 -17.54 1.11
N LEU A 55 19.74 -17.46 -0.06
CA LEU A 55 19.20 -16.20 -0.58
C LEU A 55 18.04 -15.68 0.26
N TYR A 56 17.14 -16.55 0.75
CA TYR A 56 16.06 -16.14 1.66
C TYR A 56 16.57 -15.69 3.03
N GLU A 57 17.72 -16.18 3.49
CA GLU A 57 18.36 -15.70 4.74
C GLU A 57 19.04 -14.34 4.54
N LYS A 58 19.59 -14.08 3.35
CA LYS A 58 20.36 -12.87 3.07
C LYS A 58 19.51 -11.71 2.53
N TYR A 59 18.54 -11.99 1.67
CA TYR A 59 17.77 -11.01 0.91
C TYR A 59 16.27 -11.03 1.22
N THR A 60 15.64 -9.87 1.13
CA THR A 60 14.18 -9.74 1.18
C THR A 60 13.60 -10.06 -0.21
N ILE A 61 13.40 -11.36 -0.46
CA ILE A 61 12.91 -11.90 -1.74
C ILE A 61 11.42 -11.63 -1.94
N TYR A 62 10.62 -11.84 -0.91
CA TYR A 62 9.18 -11.62 -0.95
C TYR A 62 8.78 -10.51 0.01
N VAL A 63 8.11 -9.50 -0.52
CA VAL A 63 7.60 -8.37 0.24
C VAL A 63 6.10 -8.61 0.47
N PRO A 64 5.58 -8.59 1.71
CA PRO A 64 4.13 -8.68 1.97
C PRO A 64 3.33 -7.64 1.19
N GLY A 65 2.04 -7.85 0.93
CA GLY A 65 1.25 -6.99 0.05
C GLY A 65 1.44 -7.23 -1.45
N THR A 66 2.46 -8.01 -1.86
CA THR A 66 2.58 -8.45 -3.27
C THR A 66 1.36 -9.26 -3.69
N ALA A 67 0.77 -10.05 -2.79
CA ALA A 67 -0.45 -10.80 -3.07
C ALA A 67 -1.61 -9.89 -3.48
N SER A 68 -1.77 -8.74 -2.82
CA SER A 68 -2.81 -7.77 -3.15
C SER A 68 -2.66 -7.21 -4.56
N LEU A 69 -1.43 -6.87 -4.97
CA LEU A 69 -1.16 -6.38 -6.32
C LEU A 69 -1.41 -7.46 -7.38
N ALA A 70 -0.91 -8.68 -7.14
CA ALA A 70 -1.06 -9.81 -8.06
C ALA A 70 -2.53 -10.23 -8.21
N ALA A 71 -3.30 -10.22 -7.12
CA ALA A 71 -4.72 -10.56 -7.12
C ALA A 71 -5.53 -9.58 -7.99
N MET A 72 -5.33 -8.26 -7.84
CA MET A 72 -5.99 -7.26 -8.68
C MET A 72 -5.72 -7.47 -10.17
N LEU A 73 -4.48 -7.81 -10.53
CA LEU A 73 -4.12 -8.10 -11.91
C LEU A 73 -4.80 -9.38 -12.39
N LEU A 74 -4.76 -10.46 -11.59
CA LEU A 74 -5.37 -11.75 -11.93
C LEU A 74 -6.88 -11.70 -12.13
N LEU A 75 -7.58 -10.75 -11.52
CA LEU A 75 -9.01 -10.53 -11.80
C LEU A 75 -9.27 -10.11 -13.25
N ASN A 76 -8.26 -9.57 -13.93
CA ASN A 76 -8.39 -8.94 -15.24
C ASN A 76 -7.55 -9.61 -16.34
N MET A 77 -6.60 -10.50 -16.00
CA MET A 77 -5.70 -11.10 -16.97
C MET A 77 -5.21 -12.50 -16.56
N THR A 78 -4.64 -13.22 -17.53
CA THR A 78 -4.10 -14.57 -17.30
C THR A 78 -2.89 -14.55 -16.36
N PRO A 79 -2.54 -15.68 -15.70
CA PRO A 79 -1.41 -15.72 -14.75
C PRO A 79 -0.08 -15.24 -15.33
N ALA A 80 0.24 -15.61 -16.57
CA ALA A 80 1.46 -15.16 -17.23
C ALA A 80 1.46 -13.64 -17.47
N GLN A 81 0.33 -13.07 -17.91
CA GLN A 81 0.19 -11.63 -18.09
C GLN A 81 0.23 -10.89 -16.75
N ALA A 82 -0.39 -11.42 -15.71
CA ALA A 82 -0.40 -10.84 -14.38
C ALA A 82 1.01 -10.74 -13.80
N LEU A 83 1.84 -11.77 -13.99
CA LEU A 83 3.25 -11.73 -13.59
C LEU A 83 4.02 -10.61 -14.30
N LEU A 84 3.88 -10.50 -15.62
CA LEU A 84 4.55 -9.46 -16.41
C LEU A 84 4.08 -8.06 -16.01
N ALA A 85 2.76 -7.88 -15.88
CA ALA A 85 2.16 -6.62 -15.46
C ALA A 85 2.60 -6.23 -14.04
N LEU A 86 2.69 -7.19 -13.11
CA LEU A 86 3.16 -6.96 -11.74
C LEU A 86 4.61 -6.44 -11.71
N MET A 87 5.51 -7.10 -12.44
CA MET A 87 6.91 -6.68 -12.52
C MET A 87 7.04 -5.29 -13.15
N ASN A 88 6.28 -5.02 -14.22
CA ASN A 88 6.28 -3.72 -14.88
C ASN A 88 5.68 -2.62 -14.01
N LEU A 89 4.59 -2.90 -13.28
CA LEU A 89 3.98 -1.97 -12.33
C LEU A 89 4.97 -1.56 -11.24
N ILE A 90 5.64 -2.54 -10.63
CA ILE A 90 6.64 -2.28 -9.57
C ILE A 90 7.84 -1.51 -10.15
N SER A 91 8.31 -1.83 -11.35
CA SER A 91 9.47 -1.18 -11.97
C SER A 91 9.18 0.24 -12.47
N SER A 92 7.96 0.48 -12.97
CA SER A 92 7.56 1.74 -13.60
C SER A 92 7.26 2.85 -12.60
N LYS A 93 6.81 2.53 -11.39
CA LYS A 93 6.48 3.52 -10.35
C LYS A 93 7.66 3.67 -9.38
N PRO A 94 8.37 4.82 -9.36
CA PRO A 94 9.58 5.00 -8.53
C PRO A 94 9.38 4.70 -7.04
N TRP A 95 8.23 5.10 -6.48
CA TRP A 95 7.90 4.81 -5.08
C TRP A 95 7.74 3.30 -4.82
N LEU A 96 6.98 2.59 -5.67
CA LEU A 96 6.88 1.12 -5.57
C LEU A 96 8.25 0.46 -5.77
N LYS A 97 9.02 0.90 -6.76
CA LYS A 97 10.38 0.39 -7.01
C LYS A 97 11.28 0.52 -5.78
N ALA A 98 11.18 1.64 -5.06
CA ALA A 98 11.93 1.86 -3.83
C ALA A 98 11.45 0.94 -2.68
N MET A 99 10.14 0.70 -2.57
CA MET A 99 9.54 -0.18 -1.54
C MET A 99 9.84 -1.66 -1.79
N TYR A 100 9.81 -2.07 -3.05
CA TYR A 100 10.04 -3.44 -3.48
C TYR A 100 11.51 -3.71 -3.84
N LYS A 101 12.43 -2.78 -3.58
CA LYS A 101 13.85 -2.94 -3.90
C LYS A 101 14.39 -4.22 -3.24
N LEU A 102 15.19 -4.98 -3.98
CA LEU A 102 15.88 -6.15 -3.44
C LEU A 102 16.97 -5.70 -2.47
N GLY A 103 16.66 -5.74 -1.17
CA GLY A 103 17.52 -5.35 -0.06
C GLY A 103 18.03 -6.54 0.76
N LEU A 104 19.06 -6.30 1.58
CA LEU A 104 19.60 -7.27 2.54
C LEU A 104 18.73 -7.28 3.80
N ARG A 105 18.35 -8.47 4.29
CA ARG A 105 17.48 -8.59 5.48
C ARG A 105 18.07 -7.95 6.74
N GLN A 106 19.39 -7.95 6.86
CA GLN A 106 20.10 -7.41 8.03
C GLN A 106 20.21 -5.87 8.00
N SER A 107 20.02 -5.22 6.84
CA SER A 107 20.02 -3.76 6.75
C SER A 107 18.65 -3.12 6.99
N ASP A 108 17.57 -3.90 6.97
CA ASP A 108 16.20 -3.38 6.95
C ASP A 108 15.73 -2.76 8.29
N SER A 109 16.40 -3.06 9.42
CA SER A 109 16.02 -2.45 10.71
C SER A 109 16.61 -1.06 10.96
N GLU A 110 17.76 -0.72 10.37
CA GLU A 110 18.46 0.57 10.64
C GLU A 110 18.86 1.35 9.38
N SER A 111 19.00 0.71 8.22
CA SER A 111 19.33 1.34 6.94
C SER A 111 18.20 1.16 5.93
N ARG A 112 17.04 1.74 6.24
CA ARG A 112 15.98 1.94 5.23
C ARG A 112 16.54 2.80 4.09
N SER A 113 16.11 2.53 2.86
CA SER A 113 16.63 3.26 1.70
C SER A 113 16.40 4.78 1.87
N SER A 114 17.44 5.57 1.59
CA SER A 114 17.36 7.04 1.63
C SER A 114 16.18 7.56 0.79
N GLU A 115 15.89 6.87 -0.32
CA GLU A 115 14.75 7.10 -1.21
C GLU A 115 13.40 7.07 -0.48
N LEU A 116 13.13 6.01 0.32
CA LEU A 116 11.86 5.90 1.07
C LEU A 116 11.72 6.99 2.14
N LEU A 117 12.82 7.35 2.80
CA LEU A 117 12.84 8.47 3.74
C LEU A 117 12.60 9.81 3.03
N GLY A 118 13.08 9.96 1.80
CA GLY A 118 12.79 11.10 0.95
C GLY A 118 11.29 11.20 0.64
N TYR A 119 10.67 10.11 0.20
CA TYR A 119 9.22 10.06 -0.04
C TYR A 119 8.40 10.37 1.22
N ASP A 120 8.80 9.86 2.39
CA ASP A 120 8.18 10.20 3.68
C ASP A 120 8.24 11.71 3.96
N ARG A 121 9.39 12.35 3.69
CA ARG A 121 9.57 13.80 3.87
C ARG A 121 8.74 14.62 2.87
N VAL A 122 8.66 14.19 1.61
CA VAL A 122 7.81 14.83 0.60
C VAL A 122 6.34 14.76 1.01
N PHE A 123 5.86 13.58 1.43
CA PHE A 123 4.49 13.42 1.90
C PHE A 123 4.20 14.30 3.12
N ASN A 124 5.10 14.33 4.10
CA ASN A 124 4.96 15.20 5.27
C ASN A 124 4.91 16.69 4.92
N ALA A 125 5.71 17.14 3.94
CA ALA A 125 5.67 18.53 3.50
C ALA A 125 4.32 18.88 2.85
N LEU A 126 3.79 17.98 2.00
CA LEU A 126 2.47 18.14 1.40
C LEU A 126 1.35 18.13 2.45
N LEU A 127 1.43 17.21 3.42
CA LEU A 127 0.48 17.11 4.52
C LEU A 127 0.51 18.37 5.40
N ALA A 128 1.69 18.90 5.72
CA ALA A 128 1.85 20.12 6.50
C ALA A 128 1.29 21.36 5.78
N GLU A 129 1.38 21.41 4.45
CA GLU A 129 0.79 22.49 3.65
C GLU A 129 -0.74 22.41 3.63
N ARG A 130 -1.30 21.19 3.55
CA ARG A 130 -2.75 20.98 3.32
C ARG A 130 -3.57 20.82 4.58
N MET A 131 -3.07 20.06 5.55
CA MET A 131 -3.72 19.75 6.81
C MET A 131 -2.73 20.01 7.97
N PRO A 132 -2.37 21.29 8.23
CA PRO A 132 -1.32 21.64 9.19
C PRO A 132 -1.64 21.16 10.61
N GLU A 133 -2.90 21.18 11.02
CA GLU A 133 -3.33 20.71 12.35
C GLU A 133 -3.15 19.19 12.50
N ILE A 134 -3.50 18.42 11.46
CA ILE A 134 -3.30 16.97 11.45
C ILE A 134 -1.82 16.62 11.44
N TYR A 135 -1.03 17.29 10.58
CA TYR A 135 0.42 17.12 10.56
C TYR A 135 1.03 17.39 11.95
N ALA A 136 0.66 18.51 12.57
CA ALA A 136 1.16 18.86 13.90
C ALA A 136 0.76 17.83 14.97
N ASN A 137 -0.46 17.28 14.89
CA ASN A 137 -0.91 16.25 15.82
C ASN A 137 -0.13 14.94 15.65
N LEU A 138 0.01 14.44 14.41
CA LEU A 138 0.80 13.23 14.12
C LEU A 138 2.26 13.41 14.53
N HIS A 139 2.84 14.57 14.23
CA HIS A 139 4.21 14.89 14.59
C HIS A 139 4.41 14.94 16.12
N LYS A 140 3.49 15.56 16.86
CA LYS A 140 3.51 15.60 18.33
C LYS A 140 3.41 14.21 18.95
N MET A 141 2.65 13.30 18.33
CA MET A 141 2.51 11.91 18.77
C MET A 141 3.62 10.98 18.24
N ASN A 142 4.62 11.53 17.54
CA ASN A 142 5.72 10.79 16.94
C ASN A 142 5.23 9.65 16.02
N ILE A 143 4.13 9.86 15.30
CA ILE A 143 3.62 8.95 14.27
C ILE A 143 4.31 9.30 12.96
N ARG A 144 5.06 8.35 12.40
CA ARG A 144 5.81 8.54 11.15
C ARG A 144 5.01 8.01 9.95
N PRO A 145 5.20 8.58 8.74
CA PRO A 145 4.56 8.08 7.53
C PRO A 145 4.71 6.58 7.31
N LEU A 146 5.88 6.00 7.61
CA LEU A 146 6.12 4.55 7.61
C LEU A 146 5.00 3.74 8.27
N GLU A 147 4.43 4.24 9.36
CA GLU A 147 3.48 3.48 10.17
C GLU A 147 2.11 3.35 9.49
N TYR A 148 1.75 4.21 8.53
CA TYR A 148 0.44 4.15 7.86
C TYR A 148 0.56 4.20 6.33
N LEU A 149 1.32 5.16 5.80
CA LEU A 149 1.44 5.46 4.38
C LEU A 149 2.04 4.29 3.60
N HIS A 150 3.03 3.60 4.16
CA HIS A 150 3.70 2.51 3.45
C HIS A 150 2.75 1.36 3.18
N GLY A 151 1.87 1.01 4.14
CA GLY A 151 0.85 0.00 3.93
C GLY A 151 -0.11 0.35 2.78
N TRP A 152 -0.43 1.64 2.62
CA TRP A 152 -1.26 2.12 1.52
C TRP A 152 -0.56 2.00 0.18
N ILE A 153 0.65 2.55 0.06
CA ILE A 153 1.38 2.61 -1.21
C ILE A 153 1.82 1.22 -1.65
N GLN A 154 2.37 0.41 -0.75
CA GLN A 154 2.85 -0.95 -1.05
C GLN A 154 1.76 -1.83 -1.66
N THR A 155 0.53 -1.69 -1.18
CA THR A 155 -0.60 -2.48 -1.65
C THR A 155 -1.45 -1.75 -2.69
N LEU A 156 -1.06 -0.56 -3.11
CA LEU A 156 -1.87 0.36 -3.94
C LEU A 156 -3.33 0.42 -3.47
N PHE A 157 -3.51 0.62 -2.16
CA PHE A 157 -4.80 0.81 -1.48
C PHE A 157 -5.75 -0.41 -1.51
N VAL A 158 -5.34 -1.57 -2.05
CA VAL A 158 -6.20 -2.75 -2.26
C VAL A 158 -6.95 -3.23 -1.01
N PRO A 159 -6.30 -3.48 0.15
CA PRO A 159 -7.03 -3.90 1.35
C PRO A 159 -7.78 -2.74 2.01
N TRP A 160 -7.50 -1.48 1.63
CA TRP A 160 -7.94 -0.31 2.37
C TRP A 160 -9.30 0.23 1.91
N LEU A 161 -9.55 0.21 0.61
CA LEU A 161 -10.77 0.73 -0.02
C LEU A 161 -11.59 -0.41 -0.64
N GLU A 162 -12.83 -0.13 -1.03
CA GLU A 162 -13.66 -1.08 -1.78
C GLU A 162 -13.03 -1.39 -3.14
N ILE A 163 -13.15 -2.65 -3.60
CA ILE A 163 -12.45 -3.10 -4.82
C ILE A 163 -12.83 -2.28 -6.06
N ASP A 164 -14.08 -1.85 -6.18
CA ASP A 164 -14.52 -1.03 -7.31
C ASP A 164 -13.82 0.34 -7.31
N THR A 165 -13.69 0.94 -6.12
CA THR A 165 -12.92 2.19 -5.93
C THR A 165 -11.46 1.97 -6.28
N VAL A 166 -10.85 0.88 -5.79
CA VAL A 166 -9.45 0.54 -6.06
C VAL A 166 -9.22 0.32 -7.55
N SER A 167 -10.14 -0.36 -8.24
CA SER A 167 -10.05 -0.62 -9.67
C SER A 167 -10.03 0.69 -10.48
N HIS A 168 -10.92 1.64 -10.17
CA HIS A 168 -10.90 2.95 -10.81
C HIS A 168 -9.65 3.79 -10.47
N LEU A 169 -9.14 3.69 -9.23
CA LEU A 169 -7.87 4.33 -8.88
C LEU A 169 -6.70 3.72 -9.66
N TRP A 170 -6.71 2.40 -9.88
CA TRP A 170 -5.69 1.71 -10.67
C TRP A 170 -5.72 2.15 -12.14
N ASP A 171 -6.89 2.39 -12.72
CA ASP A 171 -6.99 2.96 -14.08
C ASP A 171 -6.25 4.29 -14.17
N ILE A 172 -6.43 5.19 -13.19
CA ILE A 172 -5.71 6.47 -13.14
C ILE A 172 -4.21 6.24 -12.92
N ILE A 173 -3.83 5.35 -11.99
CA ILE A 173 -2.42 5.06 -11.71
C ILE A 173 -1.70 4.52 -12.96
N PHE A 174 -2.35 3.68 -13.77
CA PHE A 174 -1.76 3.17 -15.01
C PHE A 174 -1.66 4.21 -16.11
N LEU A 175 -2.63 5.13 -16.20
CA LEU A 175 -2.64 6.19 -17.21
C LEU A 175 -1.73 7.38 -16.84
N ASP A 176 -1.42 7.56 -15.56
CA ASP A 176 -0.53 8.63 -15.11
C ASP A 176 0.95 8.29 -15.40
N GLU A 177 1.61 9.14 -16.18
CA GLU A 177 3.05 9.07 -16.40
C GLU A 177 3.86 9.67 -15.24
N GLY A 178 3.21 10.41 -14.33
CA GLY A 178 3.84 11.09 -13.20
C GLY A 178 3.93 10.28 -11.90
N GLU A 179 4.57 10.90 -10.91
CA GLU A 179 4.64 10.39 -9.52
C GLU A 179 3.53 10.99 -8.63
N ALA A 180 2.77 11.97 -9.13
CA ALA A 180 1.81 12.74 -8.36
C ALA A 180 0.64 11.90 -7.85
N THR A 181 0.12 10.99 -8.66
CA THR A 181 -1.15 10.29 -8.37
C THR A 181 -1.12 9.58 -7.02
N LEU A 182 -0.03 8.89 -6.65
CA LEU A 182 0.07 8.20 -5.37
C LEU A 182 0.03 9.16 -4.16
N PHE A 183 0.69 10.31 -4.26
CA PHE A 183 0.62 11.35 -3.23
C PHE A 183 -0.80 11.92 -3.12
N ARG A 184 -1.43 12.20 -4.27
CA ARG A 184 -2.78 12.75 -4.34
C ARG A 184 -3.80 11.81 -3.71
N ILE A 185 -3.75 10.52 -4.03
CA ILE A 185 -4.63 9.50 -3.44
C ILE A 185 -4.39 9.40 -1.93
N ALA A 186 -3.13 9.34 -1.48
CA ALA A 186 -2.82 9.29 -0.05
C ALA A 186 -3.31 10.53 0.72
N LEU A 187 -3.21 11.74 0.13
CA LEU A 187 -3.76 12.96 0.72
C LEU A 187 -5.29 12.96 0.74
N ALA A 188 -5.95 12.44 -0.30
CA ALA A 188 -7.41 12.28 -0.33
C ALA A 188 -7.89 11.33 0.77
N VAL A 189 -7.19 10.21 0.99
CA VAL A 189 -7.47 9.29 2.10
C VAL A 189 -7.28 9.99 3.44
N MET A 190 -6.20 10.76 3.62
CA MET A 190 -5.99 11.55 4.84
C MET A 190 -7.11 12.58 5.09
N GLU A 191 -7.56 13.29 4.06
CA GLU A 191 -8.65 14.28 4.15
C GLU A 191 -9.98 13.63 4.56
N LEU A 192 -10.26 12.41 4.06
CA LEU A 192 -11.46 11.67 4.46
C LEU A 192 -11.37 11.11 5.90
N LEU A 193 -10.17 10.77 6.36
CA LEU A 193 -9.92 10.34 7.73
C LEU A 193 -9.83 11.51 8.72
N GLU A 194 -9.55 12.73 8.24
CA GLU A 194 -9.30 13.94 9.03
C GLU A 194 -10.23 14.12 10.24
N PRO A 195 -11.57 13.97 10.12
CA PRO A 195 -12.48 14.19 11.26
C PRO A 195 -12.18 13.31 12.49
N ARG A 196 -11.45 12.22 12.30
CA ARG A 196 -11.09 11.23 13.34
C ARG A 196 -9.65 11.37 13.81
N LEU A 197 -8.86 12.27 13.22
CA LEU A 197 -7.43 12.41 13.48
C LEU A 197 -7.08 13.56 14.45
N TYR A 198 -8.08 14.20 15.06
CA TYR A 198 -7.89 15.23 16.10
C TYR A 198 -7.66 14.68 17.51
N VAL A 199 -7.73 13.35 17.67
CA VAL A 199 -7.51 12.64 18.93
C VAL A 199 -6.08 12.87 19.44
N ARG A 200 -5.90 13.03 20.76
CA ARG A 200 -4.59 13.36 21.38
C ARG A 200 -3.87 12.16 21.98
N GLU A 201 -4.27 10.96 21.61
CA GLU A 201 -3.71 9.69 22.05
C GLU A 201 -3.11 8.95 20.86
N ARG A 202 -1.82 8.58 20.98
CA ARG A 202 -1.05 7.97 19.90
C ARG A 202 -1.68 6.66 19.41
N ASP A 203 -2.03 5.77 20.34
CA ASP A 203 -2.52 4.44 19.99
C ASP A 203 -3.91 4.49 19.37
N GLU A 204 -4.75 5.43 19.83
CA GLU A 204 -6.05 5.66 19.21
C GLU A 204 -5.89 6.21 17.78
N LEU A 205 -5.00 7.19 17.54
CA LEU A 205 -4.70 7.69 16.19
C LEU A 205 -4.20 6.60 15.26
N LEU A 206 -3.26 5.77 15.72
CA LEU A 206 -2.77 4.63 14.95
C LEU A 206 -3.88 3.62 14.67
N SER A 207 -4.76 3.35 15.63
CA SER A 207 -5.91 2.47 15.40
C SER A 207 -6.84 3.01 14.31
N VAL A 208 -6.99 4.34 14.20
CA VAL A 208 -7.77 4.95 13.11
C VAL A 208 -7.08 4.72 11.78
N LEU A 209 -5.79 5.06 11.69
CA LEU A 209 -4.97 4.92 10.48
C LEU A 209 -4.84 3.46 10.02
N HIS A 210 -4.77 2.50 10.95
CA HIS A 210 -4.72 1.06 10.63
C HIS A 210 -6.09 0.44 10.41
N GLY A 211 -7.18 1.16 10.66
CA GLY A 211 -8.53 0.62 10.57
C GLY A 211 -8.84 -0.45 11.63
N THR A 212 -8.19 -0.38 12.78
CA THR A 212 -8.36 -1.29 13.90
C THR A 212 -9.08 -0.64 15.08
N ASN A 213 -9.62 0.57 14.91
CA ASN A 213 -10.30 1.32 15.97
C ASN A 213 -11.55 0.56 16.49
N PRO A 214 -11.57 0.11 17.76
CA PRO A 214 -12.66 -0.73 18.26
C PRO A 214 -14.02 -0.03 18.32
N ALA A 215 -14.04 1.31 18.44
CA ALA A 215 -15.30 2.05 18.44
C ALA A 215 -15.91 2.07 17.02
N ALA A 216 -15.09 2.34 16.01
CA ALA A 216 -15.55 2.34 14.62
C ALA A 216 -16.01 0.95 14.16
N ILE A 217 -15.25 -0.10 14.47
CA ILE A 217 -15.62 -1.48 14.13
C ILE A 217 -16.98 -1.83 14.75
N ARG A 218 -17.20 -1.52 16.05
CA ARG A 218 -18.47 -1.81 16.72
C ARG A 218 -19.66 -1.09 16.07
N ILE A 219 -19.49 0.17 15.67
CA ILE A 219 -20.55 0.94 15.00
C ILE A 219 -20.86 0.31 13.64
N TRP A 220 -19.83 0.07 12.82
CA TRP A 220 -19.98 -0.51 11.48
C TRP A 220 -20.63 -1.90 11.51
N ARG A 221 -20.23 -2.75 12.46
CA ARG A 221 -20.75 -4.13 12.61
C ARG A 221 -22.18 -4.18 13.11
N ARG A 222 -22.57 -3.21 13.96
CA ARG A 222 -23.96 -3.04 14.38
C ARG A 222 -24.86 -2.68 13.20
N GLU A 223 -24.41 -1.80 12.32
CA GLU A 223 -25.13 -1.41 11.10
C GLU A 223 -25.19 -2.55 10.07
N SER A 224 -24.14 -3.36 10.01
CA SER A 224 -24.03 -4.52 9.10
C SER A 224 -24.73 -5.79 9.61
N GLY A 225 -25.40 -5.75 10.78
CA GLY A 225 -26.17 -6.87 11.33
C GLY A 225 -25.35 -7.98 11.99
N SER A 226 -24.09 -7.74 12.36
CA SER A 226 -23.19 -8.69 13.06
C SER A 226 -22.54 -8.06 14.31
N PRO A 227 -23.32 -7.65 15.33
CA PRO A 227 -22.86 -6.79 16.42
C PRO A 227 -21.82 -7.42 17.36
N ASP A 228 -21.76 -8.76 17.45
CA ASP A 228 -20.82 -9.48 18.32
C ASP A 228 -19.44 -9.67 17.69
N ASP A 229 -19.32 -9.46 16.37
CA ASP A 229 -18.04 -9.56 15.65
C ASP A 229 -17.26 -8.24 15.79
N GLN A 230 -16.16 -8.28 16.55
CA GLN A 230 -15.24 -7.16 16.73
C GLN A 230 -13.94 -7.33 15.93
N THR A 231 -13.88 -8.32 15.03
CA THR A 231 -12.68 -8.54 14.22
C THR A 231 -12.49 -7.38 13.23
N PRO A 232 -11.28 -6.78 13.17
CA PRO A 232 -10.98 -5.78 12.17
C PRO A 232 -11.19 -6.34 10.76
N PRO A 233 -11.75 -5.53 9.84
CA PRO A 233 -11.85 -5.91 8.44
C PRO A 233 -10.45 -6.21 7.88
N ARG A 234 -10.35 -7.23 7.04
CA ARG A 234 -9.10 -7.65 6.39
C ARG A 234 -8.95 -7.05 4.98
N ASP A 235 -10.06 -6.69 4.37
CA ASP A 235 -10.20 -5.88 3.17
C ASP A 235 -11.32 -4.85 3.35
N GLN A 236 -11.38 -3.87 2.45
CA GLN A 236 -12.32 -2.76 2.53
C GLN A 236 -12.23 -2.03 3.89
N ILE A 237 -11.01 -1.92 4.43
CA ILE A 237 -10.75 -1.52 5.81
C ILE A 237 -11.44 -0.21 6.17
N TYR A 238 -11.48 0.77 5.26
CA TYR A 238 -12.05 2.09 5.52
C TYR A 238 -13.55 2.23 5.25
N VAL A 239 -14.24 1.16 4.86
CA VAL A 239 -15.71 1.15 4.82
C VAL A 239 -16.29 1.47 6.20
N GLN A 240 -15.63 1.02 7.28
CA GLN A 240 -16.03 1.33 8.66
C GLN A 240 -16.01 2.84 8.99
N TYR A 241 -15.31 3.64 8.18
CA TYR A 241 -15.22 5.10 8.32
C TYR A 241 -16.06 5.85 7.28
N MET A 242 -16.85 5.13 6.48
CA MET A 242 -17.67 5.66 5.39
C MET A 242 -16.84 6.33 4.28
N LEU A 243 -15.64 5.81 4.01
CA LEU A 243 -14.85 6.21 2.84
C LEU A 243 -15.48 5.60 1.58
N THR A 244 -16.40 6.32 0.95
CA THR A 244 -17.06 5.91 -0.29
C THR A 244 -16.24 6.32 -1.51
N GLU A 245 -16.45 5.62 -2.62
CA GLU A 245 -15.87 5.98 -3.93
C GLU A 245 -16.08 7.47 -4.25
N GLN A 246 -17.33 7.94 -4.16
CA GLN A 246 -17.67 9.34 -4.43
C GLN A 246 -16.88 10.29 -3.53
N GLY A 247 -16.66 9.93 -2.26
CA GLY A 247 -15.84 10.70 -1.33
C GLY A 247 -14.38 10.79 -1.79
N VAL A 248 -13.77 9.66 -2.16
CA VAL A 248 -12.39 9.57 -2.64
C VAL A 248 -12.20 10.42 -3.90
N PHE A 249 -13.04 10.22 -4.91
CA PHE A 249 -12.92 10.95 -6.17
C PHE A 249 -13.26 12.44 -6.03
N ARG A 250 -14.22 12.81 -5.18
CA ARG A 250 -14.49 14.23 -4.87
C ARG A 250 -13.25 14.91 -4.29
N CYS A 251 -12.57 14.26 -3.33
CA CYS A 251 -11.34 14.81 -2.76
C CYS A 251 -10.26 14.91 -3.84
N LEU A 252 -10.05 13.86 -4.66
CA LEU A 252 -9.07 13.88 -5.76
C LEU A 252 -9.30 15.01 -6.75
N TYR A 253 -10.53 15.19 -7.25
CA TYR A 253 -10.87 16.28 -8.18
C TYR A 253 -10.73 17.66 -7.54
N ALA A 254 -11.04 17.80 -6.24
CA ALA A 254 -10.82 19.06 -5.54
C ALA A 254 -9.33 19.45 -5.50
N GLN A 255 -8.41 18.49 -5.60
CA GLN A 255 -6.97 18.78 -5.66
C GLN A 255 -6.56 19.46 -6.97
N ASP A 256 -7.28 19.28 -8.09
CA ASP A 256 -6.92 19.90 -9.37
C ASP A 256 -6.90 21.44 -9.31
N VAL A 257 -7.61 22.03 -8.35
CA VAL A 257 -7.68 23.48 -8.15
C VAL A 257 -6.35 24.04 -7.62
N TRP A 258 -5.64 23.26 -6.80
CA TRP A 258 -4.50 23.76 -6.03
C TRP A 258 -3.22 22.96 -6.24
N TRP A 259 -3.31 21.76 -6.79
CA TRP A 259 -2.17 20.89 -7.06
C TRP A 259 -1.29 21.51 -8.13
N LYS A 260 0.02 21.44 -7.93
CA LYS A 260 1.01 21.95 -8.87
C LYS A 260 2.13 20.93 -9.01
N ASP A 261 2.26 20.31 -10.17
CA ASP A 261 3.28 19.30 -10.42
C ASP A 261 4.69 19.85 -10.22
N LEU A 262 4.91 21.14 -10.53
CA LEU A 262 6.18 21.81 -10.26
C LEU A 262 6.53 21.85 -8.77
N THR A 263 5.53 21.96 -7.88
CA THR A 263 5.76 21.91 -6.43
C THR A 263 6.21 20.52 -6.01
N LEU A 264 5.55 19.47 -6.52
CA LEU A 264 5.95 18.09 -6.26
C LEU A 264 7.36 17.82 -6.78
N GLN A 265 7.65 18.17 -8.04
CA GLN A 265 8.97 17.96 -8.65
C GLN A 265 10.09 18.62 -7.82
N ARG A 266 9.89 19.86 -7.37
CA ARG A 266 10.86 20.55 -6.49
C ARG A 266 11.06 19.83 -5.15
N LEU A 267 10.01 19.27 -4.57
CA LEU A 267 10.11 18.49 -3.33
C LEU A 267 10.85 17.18 -3.57
N LEU A 268 10.52 16.45 -4.63
CA LEU A 268 11.20 15.21 -5.01
C LEU A 268 12.69 15.47 -5.27
N ASP A 269 13.03 16.47 -6.06
CA ASP A 269 14.41 16.86 -6.34
C ASP A 269 15.18 17.20 -5.07
N ARG A 270 14.54 17.91 -4.14
CA ARG A 270 15.17 18.32 -2.87
C ARG A 270 15.40 17.15 -1.92
N GLU A 271 14.48 16.20 -1.85
CA GLU A 271 14.47 15.16 -0.81
C GLU A 271 15.07 13.82 -1.26
N LEU A 272 15.11 13.55 -2.57
CA LEU A 272 15.62 12.31 -3.16
C LEU A 272 17.02 12.44 -3.76
N ASN A 273 17.42 13.62 -4.26
CA ASN A 273 18.75 13.84 -4.84
C ASN A 273 19.79 14.34 -3.82
N ARG A 274 19.58 14.05 -2.53
CA ARG A 274 20.51 14.40 -1.43
C ARG A 274 21.34 13.22 -0.97
#